data_AF-A0A5K0WFQ1-F1
#
_entry.id   AF-A0A5K0WFQ1-F1
#
_cell.length_a   1.000
_cell.length_b   1.000
_cell.length_c   1.000
_cell.angle_alpha   90.00
_cell.angle_beta   90.00
_cell.angle_gamma   90.00
#
_symmetry.space_group_name_H-M   'P 1'
#
loop_
_entity.id
_entity.type
_entity.pdbx_description
1 polymer ?
#
loop_
_entity_poly.entity_id
_entity_poly.type
_entity_poly.pdbx_seq_one_letter_code
_entity_poly.pdbx_strand_id
1 'polypeptide(L)'
;GLYALGARRFAFAGLPPMGCLPLVMTTDLGDAFIRRCIDNLNMVAVSYNSKLQNMLNEMKEKELKDAKIAYADIYTATLDIIKHPNKY
;
A
#
# COMPACT_ATOMS: atom_id res chain seq x y z
N GLY A 1 -19.02 -9.58 -10.47
CA GLY A 1 -18.19 -9.10 -9.35
C GLY A 1 -19.05 -8.75 -8.14
N LEU A 2 -18.44 -8.48 -6.97
CA LEU A 2 -19.16 -8.22 -5.70
C LEU A 2 -20.20 -7.09 -5.78
N TYR A 3 -19.96 -6.08 -6.63
CA TYR A 3 -20.90 -4.99 -6.87
C TYR A 3 -22.24 -5.46 -7.47
N ALA A 4 -22.20 -6.42 -8.41
CA ALA A 4 -23.41 -7.03 -8.99
C ALA A 4 -24.18 -7.89 -7.97
N LEU A 5 -23.51 -8.32 -6.90
CA LEU A 5 -24.10 -9.06 -5.78
C LEU A 5 -24.61 -8.13 -4.65
N GLY A 6 -24.61 -6.81 -4.87
CA GLY A 6 -25.13 -5.83 -3.92
C GLY A 6 -24.10 -5.21 -2.98
N ALA A 7 -22.80 -5.51 -3.12
CA ALA A 7 -21.78 -4.80 -2.35
C ALA A 7 -21.73 -3.32 -2.74
N ARG A 8 -21.73 -2.43 -1.74
CA ARG A 8 -21.71 -0.96 -1.91
C ARG A 8 -20.64 -0.27 -1.10
N ARG A 9 -19.82 -1.01 -0.37
CA ARG A 9 -18.72 -0.48 0.45
C ARG A 9 -17.49 -1.31 0.17
N PHE A 10 -16.45 -0.66 -0.32
CA PHE A 10 -15.18 -1.29 -0.65
C PHE A 10 -14.06 -0.52 0.05
N ALA A 11 -13.12 -1.27 0.62
CA ALA A 11 -11.89 -0.72 1.19
C ALA A 11 -10.72 -1.35 0.47
N PHE A 12 -9.80 -0.52 0.01
CA PHE A 12 -8.57 -0.93 -0.66
C PHE A 12 -7.40 -0.41 0.15
N ALA A 13 -6.49 -1.30 0.53
CA ALA A 13 -5.23 -0.90 1.12
C ALA A 13 -4.19 -0.68 0.01
N GLY A 14 -3.40 0.38 0.12
CA GLY A 14 -2.16 0.49 -0.64
C GLY A 14 -1.14 -0.57 -0.21
N LEU A 15 0.05 -0.53 -0.79
CA LEU A 15 1.21 -1.27 -0.31
C LEU A 15 1.94 -0.47 0.78
N PRO A 16 2.46 -1.14 1.82
CA PRO A 16 3.36 -0.51 2.80
C PRO A 16 4.72 -0.20 2.14
N PRO A 17 5.67 0.44 2.85
CA PRO A 17 7.07 0.50 2.40
C PRO A 17 7.67 -0.92 2.33
N MET A 18 7.50 -1.57 1.17
CA MET A 18 7.84 -2.98 0.94
C MET A 18 9.31 -3.28 1.23
N GLY A 19 10.21 -2.35 0.88
CA GLY A 19 11.64 -2.49 1.12
C GLY A 19 12.02 -2.49 2.60
N CYS A 20 11.15 -2.00 3.48
CA CYS A 20 11.37 -1.98 4.92
C CYS A 20 10.74 -3.19 5.65
N LEU A 21 10.16 -4.14 4.93
CA LEU A 21 9.56 -5.33 5.55
C LEU A 21 10.65 -6.30 6.04
N PRO A 22 10.57 -6.82 7.28
CA PRO A 22 11.61 -7.71 7.83
C PRO A 22 11.92 -8.92 6.96
N LEU A 23 10.89 -9.54 6.37
CA LEU A 23 11.06 -10.67 5.46
C LEU A 23 11.88 -10.27 4.23
N VAL A 24 11.53 -9.14 3.60
CA VAL A 24 12.18 -8.64 2.39
C VAL A 24 13.64 -8.28 2.66
N MET A 25 13.91 -7.56 3.76
CA MET A 25 15.27 -7.23 4.19
C MET A 25 16.11 -8.47 4.49
N THR A 26 15.52 -9.52 5.08
CA THR A 26 16.24 -10.75 5.42
C THR A 26 16.59 -11.57 4.17
N THR A 27 15.76 -11.50 3.14
CA THR A 27 16.00 -12.20 1.86
C THR A 27 16.89 -11.43 0.89
N ASP A 28 17.28 -10.20 1.22
CA ASP A 28 18.25 -9.46 0.41
C ASP A 28 19.65 -10.04 0.60
N LEU A 29 20.06 -10.88 -0.36
CA LEU A 29 21.33 -11.60 -0.36
C LEU A 29 22.55 -10.68 -0.53
N GLY A 30 22.33 -9.39 -0.82
CA GLY A 30 23.41 -8.44 -1.10
C GLY A 30 24.19 -7.96 0.12
N ASP A 31 23.53 -7.84 1.29
CA ASP A 31 24.16 -7.29 2.50
C ASP A 31 23.54 -7.91 3.76
N ALA A 32 23.81 -9.20 3.97
CA ALA A 32 23.22 -10.00 5.05
C ALA A 32 23.46 -9.45 6.47
N PHE A 33 24.39 -8.49 6.62
CA PHE A 33 24.74 -7.87 7.90
C PHE A 33 24.11 -6.48 8.12
N ILE A 34 23.60 -5.82 7.08
CA ILE A 34 22.98 -4.49 7.18
C ILE A 34 21.50 -4.59 6.82
N ARG A 35 20.64 -4.68 7.85
CA ARG A 35 19.18 -4.58 7.69
C ARG A 35 18.79 -3.13 7.41
N ARG A 36 18.83 -2.74 6.14
CA ARG A 36 18.35 -1.44 5.66
C ARG A 36 17.16 -1.61 4.73
N CYS A 37 16.33 -0.59 4.65
CA CYS A 37 15.25 -0.58 3.67
C CYS A 37 15.81 -0.64 2.24
N ILE A 38 15.15 -1.42 1.38
CA ILE A 38 15.50 -1.51 -0.04
C ILE A 38 14.74 -0.43 -0.82
N ASP A 39 15.42 0.65 -1.18
CA ASP A 39 14.81 1.83 -1.80
C ASP A 39 14.05 1.52 -3.10
N ASN A 40 14.59 0.61 -3.93
CA ASN A 40 13.93 0.21 -5.17
C ASN A 40 12.53 -0.38 -4.92
N LEU A 41 12.39 -1.24 -3.91
CA LEU A 41 11.10 -1.83 -3.57
C LEU A 41 10.14 -0.81 -2.95
N ASN A 42 10.66 0.19 -2.23
CA ASN A 42 9.85 1.32 -1.76
C ASN A 42 9.35 2.19 -2.93
N MET A 43 10.18 2.47 -3.93
CA MET A 43 9.77 3.19 -5.14
C MET A 43 8.69 2.44 -5.92
N VAL A 44 8.81 1.11 -6.03
CA VAL A 44 7.77 0.27 -6.64
C VAL A 44 6.45 0.39 -5.87
N ALA A 45 6.49 0.35 -4.52
CA ALA A 45 5.30 0.52 -3.69
C ALA A 45 4.64 1.89 -3.91
N VAL A 46 5.42 2.97 -3.97
CA VAL A 46 4.90 4.33 -4.26
C VAL A 46 4.25 4.39 -5.64
N SER A 47 4.90 3.83 -6.66
CA SER A 47 4.36 3.78 -8.03
C SER A 47 3.05 2.99 -8.11
N TYR A 48 3.00 1.83 -7.46
CA TYR A 48 1.80 1.02 -7.36
C TYR A 48 0.66 1.77 -6.67
N ASN A 49 0.92 2.42 -5.53
CA ASN A 49 -0.08 3.16 -4.77
C ASN A 49 -0.66 4.33 -5.56
N SER A 50 0.17 5.03 -6.34
CA SER A 50 -0.29 6.10 -7.24
C SER A 50 -1.22 5.54 -8.34
N LYS A 51 -0.82 4.46 -9.00
CA LYS A 51 -1.64 3.79 -10.03
C LYS A 51 -2.96 3.25 -9.46
N LEU A 52 -2.92 2.64 -8.27
CA LEU A 52 -4.09 2.14 -7.58
C LEU A 52 -5.08 3.27 -7.29
N GLN A 53 -4.63 4.38 -6.71
CA GLN A 53 -5.51 5.53 -6.44
C GLN A 53 -6.16 6.09 -7.70
N ASN A 54 -5.39 6.22 -8.80
CA ASN A 54 -5.93 6.67 -10.09
C ASN A 54 -7.01 5.71 -10.59
N MET A 55 -6.75 4.39 -10.56
CA MET A 55 -7.73 3.39 -10.96
C MET A 55 -8.99 3.42 -10.09
N LEU A 56 -8.85 3.57 -8.76
CA LEU A 56 -9.99 3.66 -7.85
C LEU A 56 -10.84 4.90 -8.11
N ASN A 57 -10.22 6.04 -8.43
CA ASN A 57 -10.93 7.25 -8.82
C ASN A 57 -11.72 7.04 -10.11
N GLU A 58 -11.11 6.43 -11.12
CA GLU A 58 -11.78 6.11 -12.38
C GLU A 58 -12.94 5.12 -12.19
N MET A 59 -12.74 4.07 -11.40
CA MET A 59 -13.80 3.08 -11.09
C MET A 59 -14.97 3.72 -10.34
N LYS A 60 -14.68 4.61 -9.39
CA LYS A 60 -15.71 5.35 -8.65
C LYS A 60 -16.58 6.20 -9.57
N GLU A 61 -15.98 6.86 -10.56
CA GLU A 61 -16.69 7.74 -11.49
C GLU A 61 -17.46 6.97 -12.59
N LYS A 62 -16.85 5.91 -13.12
CA LYS A 62 -17.35 5.23 -14.34
C LYS A 62 -18.20 4.00 -14.05
N GLU A 63 -17.85 3.21 -13.03
CA GLU A 63 -18.38 1.86 -12.85
C GLU A 63 -19.23 1.69 -11.56
N LEU A 64 -18.81 2.35 -10.48
CA LEU A 64 -19.32 2.08 -9.12
C LEU A 64 -20.06 3.30 -8.53
N LYS A 65 -20.97 3.89 -9.31
CA LYS A 65 -21.62 5.19 -9.01
C LYS A 65 -22.34 5.26 -7.66
N ASP A 66 -22.89 4.16 -7.16
CA ASP A 66 -23.58 4.09 -5.86
C ASP A 66 -22.74 3.42 -4.75
N ALA A 67 -21.47 3.11 -5.03
CA ALA A 67 -20.56 2.52 -4.05
C ALA A 67 -19.72 3.59 -3.31
N LYS A 68 -19.42 3.29 -2.04
CA LYS A 68 -18.41 4.00 -1.26
C LYS A 68 -17.09 3.24 -1.36
N ILE A 69 -16.05 3.94 -1.81
CA ILE A 69 -14.69 3.42 -1.88
C ILE A 69 -13.84 4.17 -0.87
N ALA A 70 -13.17 3.42 0.01
CA ALA A 70 -12.16 3.93 0.92
C ALA A 70 -10.78 3.42 0.49
N TYR A 71 -9.79 4.30 0.55
CA TYR A 71 -8.39 3.94 0.36
C TYR A 71 -7.67 4.07 1.70
N ALA A 72 -6.99 3.00 2.12
CA ALA A 72 -6.15 3.00 3.30
C ALA A 72 -4.70 3.24 2.89
N ASP A 73 -4.18 4.42 3.22
CA ASP A 73 -2.77 4.77 3.04
C ASP A 73 -1.90 4.10 4.11
N ILE A 74 -1.72 2.80 3.95
CA ILE A 74 -0.88 2.02 4.86
C ILE A 74 0.62 2.29 4.63
N TYR A 75 1.00 2.93 3.52
CA TYR A 75 2.39 3.33 3.27
C TYR A 75 2.83 4.37 4.30
N THR A 76 2.09 5.48 4.39
CA THR A 76 2.41 6.57 5.31
C THR A 76 2.29 6.12 6.76
N ALA A 77 1.22 5.39 7.10
CA ALA A 77 1.02 4.88 8.46
C ALA A 77 2.17 3.96 8.91
N THR A 78 2.57 3.01 8.06
CA THR A 78 3.66 2.08 8.40
C THR A 78 5.00 2.79 8.46
N LEU A 79 5.26 3.74 7.55
CA LEU A 79 6.49 4.52 7.55
C LEU A 79 6.62 5.39 8.82
N ASP A 80 5.51 5.93 9.32
CA ASP A 80 5.51 6.70 10.58
C ASP A 80 5.85 5.81 11.77
N ILE A 81 5.28 4.59 11.85
CA ILE A 81 5.62 3.61 12.89
C ILE A 81 7.11 3.25 12.84
N ILE A 82 7.66 3.03 11.64
CA ILE A 82 9.09 2.72 11.45
C ILE A 82 9.98 3.88 11.91
N LYS A 83 9.62 5.13 11.58
CA LYS A 83 10.42 6.32 11.90
C LYS A 83 10.26 6.80 13.34
N HIS A 84 9.11 6.54 13.95
CA HIS A 84 8.74 7.03 15.28
C HIS A 84 8.22 5.88 16.16
N PRO A 85 9.04 4.85 16.45
CA PRO A 85 8.58 3.67 17.18
C PRO A 85 8.07 3.99 18.59
N ASN A 86 8.62 5.02 19.26
CA ASN A 86 8.20 5.40 20.62
C ASN A 86 6.84 6.12 20.68
N LYS A 87 6.24 6.47 19.53
CA LYS A 87 4.92 7.12 19.47
C LYS A 87 3.78 6.09 19.57
N TYR A 88 4.07 4.81 19.36
CA TYR A 88 3.12 3.70 19.23
C TYR A 88 3.44 2.59 20.22
#